data_AF-D9PJQ2-F1
#
_entry.id   AF-D9PJQ2-F1
#
_cell.length_a   1.000
_cell.length_b   1.000
_cell.length_c   1.000
_cell.angle_alpha   90.00
_cell.angle_beta   90.00
_cell.angle_gamma   90.00
#
_symmetry.space_group_name_H-M   'P 1'
#
loop_
_entity.id
_entity.type
_entity.pdbx_description
1 polymer ?
#
loop_
_entity_poly.entity_id
_entity_poly.type
_entity_poly.pdbx_seq_one_letter_code
_entity_poly.pdbx_strand_id
1 'polypeptide(L)'
;LYGRYWGSVEYVPGLHFEACYYQAIEFAIERGIALVEGGAQGEHKHARGFLPEVTRSFHWLAHPAFARAVDDYLAREGAGIAQYVDELNDRSPFRRSEE
;
A
#
# COMPACT_ATOMS: atom_id res chain seq x y z
N LEU A 1 10.67 -0.50 7.73
CA LEU A 1 10.87 -1.90 7.29
C LEU A 1 10.14 -2.08 5.97
N TYR A 2 10.82 -2.60 4.94
CA TYR A 2 10.23 -2.81 3.61
C TYR A 2 10.23 -4.30 3.28
N GLY A 3 9.06 -4.86 2.98
CA GLY A 3 8.95 -6.20 2.41
C GLY A 3 9.45 -6.22 0.96
N ARG A 4 9.93 -7.38 0.47
CA ARG A 4 10.42 -7.47 -0.92
C ARG A 4 9.94 -8.72 -1.64
N TYR A 5 10.27 -9.89 -1.11
CA TYR A 5 9.90 -11.17 -1.70
C TYR A 5 9.33 -12.07 -0.61
N TRP A 6 8.34 -12.86 -1.00
CA TRP A 6 7.81 -13.93 -0.18
C TRP A 6 7.50 -15.13 -1.10
N GLY A 7 7.38 -16.29 -0.49
CA GLY A 7 6.99 -17.51 -1.18
C GLY A 7 6.74 -18.62 -0.16
N SER A 8 6.23 -19.75 -0.64
CA SER A 8 6.08 -20.94 0.19
C SER A 8 6.36 -22.19 -0.63
N VAL A 9 6.88 -23.22 0.04
CA VAL A 9 7.08 -24.56 -0.54
C VAL A 9 5.78 -25.38 -0.54
N GLU A 10 4.84 -25.00 0.32
CA GLU A 10 3.54 -25.66 0.46
C GLU A 10 2.43 -24.63 0.71
N TYR A 11 1.18 -25.01 0.43
CA TYR A 11 0.06 -24.12 0.71
C TYR A 11 -0.34 -24.20 2.19
N VAL A 12 -0.21 -23.09 2.89
CA VAL A 12 -0.70 -22.92 4.27
C VAL A 12 -1.67 -21.74 4.29
N PRO A 13 -2.94 -21.94 4.70
CA PRO A 13 -3.91 -20.86 4.77
C PRO A 13 -3.41 -19.68 5.59
N GLY A 14 -3.40 -18.49 4.99
CA GLY A 14 -3.03 -17.24 5.67
C GLY A 14 -1.53 -16.98 5.86
N LEU A 15 -0.64 -17.91 5.48
CA LEU A 15 0.81 -17.80 5.71
C LEU A 15 1.43 -16.54 5.10
N HIS A 16 0.95 -16.10 3.93
CA HIS A 16 1.37 -14.83 3.33
C HIS A 16 1.20 -13.66 4.31
N PHE A 17 0.05 -13.56 4.97
CA PHE A 17 -0.26 -12.47 5.87
C PHE A 17 0.58 -12.53 7.14
N GLU A 18 0.75 -13.73 7.70
CA GLU A 18 1.60 -13.94 8.86
C GLU A 18 3.03 -13.48 8.57
N ALA A 19 3.65 -14.03 7.53
CA ALA A 19 5.06 -13.79 7.23
C ALA A 19 5.34 -12.38 6.68
N CYS A 20 4.42 -11.80 5.90
CA CYS A 20 4.68 -10.53 5.20
C CYS A 20 4.16 -9.30 5.92
N TYR A 21 3.17 -9.46 6.81
CA TYR A 21 2.52 -8.34 7.49
C TYR A 21 2.70 -8.43 9.00
N TYR A 22 2.17 -9.46 9.65
CA TYR A 22 2.11 -9.49 11.11
C TYR A 22 3.49 -9.61 11.75
N GLN A 23 4.33 -10.52 11.26
CA GLN A 23 5.72 -10.64 11.73
C GLN A 23 6.54 -9.35 11.52
N ALA A 24 6.32 -8.66 10.39
CA ALA A 24 7.01 -7.41 10.09
C ALA A 24 6.56 -6.25 10.99
N ILE A 25 5.25 -6.19 11.28
CA ILE A 25 4.66 -5.21 12.20
C ILE A 25 5.17 -5.46 13.63
N GLU A 26 5.12 -6.70 14.10
CA GLU A 26 5.62 -7.09 15.43
C GLU A 26 7.10 -6.72 15.59
N PHE A 27 7.94 -7.14 14.63
CA PHE A 27 9.36 -6.80 14.61
C PHE A 27 9.63 -5.28 14.68
N ALA A 28 8.82 -4.49 13.96
CA ALA A 28 8.96 -3.05 13.92
C ALA A 28 8.56 -2.40 15.26
N ILE A 29 7.46 -2.86 15.87
CA ILE A 29 7.02 -2.41 17.20
C ILE A 29 8.09 -2.68 18.24
N GLU A 30 8.61 -3.91 18.31
CA GLU A 30 9.65 -4.30 19.26
C GLU A 30 10.92 -3.44 19.18
N ARG A 31 11.23 -2.92 17.99
CA ARG A 31 12.46 -2.16 17.71
C ARG A 31 12.23 -0.66 17.58
N GLY A 32 11.00 -0.19 17.81
CA GLY A 32 10.66 1.23 17.65
C GLY A 32 10.84 1.74 16.21
N ILE A 33 10.68 0.87 15.21
CA ILE A 33 10.70 1.27 13.79
C ILE A 33 9.33 1.86 13.46
N ALA A 34 9.32 3.14 13.11
CA ALA A 34 8.08 3.91 12.92
C ALA A 34 7.27 3.54 11.66
N LEU A 35 7.88 2.88 10.67
CA LEU A 35 7.25 2.61 9.38
C LEU A 35 7.44 1.16 8.95
N VAL A 36 6.33 0.51 8.55
CA VAL A 36 6.31 -0.76 7.83
C VAL A 36 5.56 -0.55 6.52
N GLU A 37 6.20 -0.91 5.42
CA GLU A 37 5.62 -0.80 4.08
C GLU A 37 5.25 -2.21 3.58
N GLY A 38 3.95 -2.42 3.32
CA GLY A 38 3.38 -3.71 2.92
C GLY A 38 3.28 -3.92 1.40
N GLY A 39 3.91 -3.06 0.60
CA GLY A 39 3.81 -2.94 -0.85
C GLY A 39 2.69 -2.02 -1.32
N ALA A 40 2.69 -1.70 -2.62
CA ALA A 40 1.58 -1.02 -3.29
C ALA A 40 0.37 -1.95 -3.52
N GLN A 41 -0.83 -1.38 -3.55
CA GLN A 41 -2.11 -2.04 -3.87
C GLN A 41 -2.57 -3.13 -2.89
N GLY A 42 -3.86 -3.47 -2.92
CA GLY A 42 -4.47 -4.56 -2.14
C GLY A 42 -5.32 -4.09 -0.97
N GLU A 43 -6.63 -4.07 -1.17
CA GLU A 43 -7.63 -3.67 -0.17
C GLU A 43 -7.57 -4.50 1.11
N HIS A 44 -7.10 -5.74 1.02
CA HIS A 44 -6.95 -6.64 2.15
C HIS A 44 -5.97 -6.11 3.21
N LYS A 45 -5.08 -5.17 2.87
CA LYS A 45 -4.12 -4.55 3.82
C LYS A 45 -4.81 -3.67 4.86
N HIS A 46 -5.92 -3.04 4.48
CA HIS A 46 -6.66 -2.14 5.35
C HIS A 46 -7.15 -2.83 6.61
N ALA A 47 -7.76 -4.01 6.46
CA ALA A 47 -8.23 -4.85 7.56
C ALA A 47 -7.08 -5.46 8.39
N ARG A 48 -5.81 -5.25 8.01
CA ARG A 48 -4.62 -5.85 8.63
C ARG A 48 -3.69 -4.82 9.26
N GLY A 49 -4.17 -3.57 9.43
CA GLY A 49 -3.47 -2.52 10.15
C GLY A 49 -2.62 -1.59 9.28
N PHE A 50 -2.68 -1.70 7.95
CA PHE A 50 -2.07 -0.71 7.06
C PHE A 50 -3.10 0.34 6.66
N LEU A 51 -2.77 1.60 6.92
CA LEU A 51 -3.55 2.74 6.42
C LEU A 51 -3.20 3.03 4.96
N PRO A 52 -4.16 3.59 4.18
CA PRO A 52 -3.89 3.98 2.81
C PRO A 52 -2.91 5.16 2.79
N GLU A 53 -1.85 5.03 1.98
CA GLU A 53 -0.86 6.09 1.79
C GLU A 53 -0.63 6.28 0.28
N VAL A 54 -0.63 7.54 -0.17
CA VAL A 54 -0.41 7.86 -1.59
C VAL A 54 1.08 7.67 -1.91
N THR A 55 1.38 6.63 -2.67
CA THR A 55 2.73 6.41 -3.21
C THR A 55 2.88 7.01 -4.61
N ARG A 56 4.11 7.36 -4.99
CA ARG A 56 4.44 7.97 -6.28
C ARG A 56 5.50 7.15 -6.98
N SER A 57 5.38 7.02 -8.30
CA SER A 57 6.39 6.40 -9.14
C SER A 57 6.79 7.38 -10.25
N PHE A 58 8.03 7.25 -10.71
CA PHE A 58 8.59 8.11 -11.75
C PHE A 58 8.94 7.23 -12.95
N HIS A 59 8.41 7.61 -14.11
CA HIS A 59 8.58 6.86 -15.35
C HIS A 59 9.13 7.78 -16.42
N TRP A 60 10.18 7.32 -17.10
CA TRP A 60 10.66 7.99 -18.31
C TRP A 60 10.15 7.24 -19.53
N LEU A 61 9.47 7.98 -20.41
CA LEU A 61 8.86 7.43 -21.62
C LEU A 61 9.55 8.04 -22.84
N ALA A 62 10.39 7.25 -23.50
CA ALA A 62 11.21 7.71 -24.61
C ALA A 62 10.37 8.16 -25.82
N HIS A 63 9.27 7.46 -26.10
CA HIS A 63 8.43 7.75 -27.26
C HIS A 63 7.39 8.84 -26.92
N PRO A 64 7.38 10.00 -27.60
CA PRO A 64 6.52 11.13 -27.22
C PRO A 64 5.02 10.81 -27.24
N ALA A 65 4.58 9.89 -28.10
CA ALA A 65 3.17 9.50 -28.13
C ALA A 65 2.75 8.69 -26.89
N PHE A 66 3.65 7.89 -26.31
CA PHE A 66 3.37 7.17 -25.07
C PHE A 66 3.39 8.10 -23.87
N ALA A 67 4.33 9.06 -23.82
CA ALA A 67 4.35 10.09 -22.80
C ALA A 67 3.01 10.84 -22.74
N ARG A 68 2.53 11.35 -23.88
CA ARG A 68 1.23 12.03 -23.95
C ARG A 68 0.05 11.14 -23.56
N ALA A 69 0.02 9.90 -24.04
CA ALA A 69 -1.08 8.98 -23.71
C ALA A 69 -1.16 8.69 -22.19
N VAL A 70 -0.01 8.59 -21.52
CA VAL A 70 0.06 8.42 -20.06
C VAL A 70 -0.35 9.70 -19.34
N ASP A 71 0.14 10.88 -19.78
CA ASP A 71 -0.25 12.16 -19.18
C ASP A 71 -1.78 12.40 -19.26
N ASP A 72 -2.39 12.15 -20.43
CA ASP A 72 -3.83 12.28 -20.64
C ASP A 72 -4.65 11.32 -19.76
N TYR A 73 -4.08 10.17 -19.41
CA TYR A 73 -4.69 9.22 -18.47
C TYR A 73 -4.56 9.72 -17.03
N LEU A 74 -3.36 10.11 -16.61
CA LEU A 74 -3.08 10.58 -15.26
C LEU A 74 -3.88 11.82 -14.88
N ALA A 75 -4.14 12.71 -15.85
CA ALA A 75 -5.02 13.88 -15.67
C ALA A 75 -6.43 13.51 -15.20
N ARG A 76 -6.92 12.31 -15.53
CA ARG A 76 -8.23 11.78 -15.12
C ARG A 76 -8.13 10.87 -13.91
N GLU A 77 -7.11 10.02 -13.85
CA GLU A 77 -6.92 9.05 -12.78
C GLU A 77 -6.70 9.72 -11.41
N GLY A 78 -5.97 10.84 -11.38
CA GLY A 78 -5.59 11.50 -10.12
C GLY A 78 -6.77 11.86 -9.22
N ALA A 79 -7.89 12.31 -9.79
CA ALA A 79 -9.10 12.60 -9.03
C ALA A 79 -9.74 11.32 -8.45
N GLY A 80 -9.73 10.23 -9.21
CA GLY A 80 -10.24 8.93 -8.75
C GLY A 80 -9.40 8.33 -7.62
N ILE A 81 -8.07 8.49 -7.68
CA ILE A 81 -7.17 8.03 -6.62
C ILE A 81 -7.39 8.83 -5.33
N ALA A 82 -7.54 10.16 -5.42
CA ALA A 82 -7.82 10.99 -4.26
C ALA A 82 -9.12 10.57 -3.58
N GLN A 83 -10.21 10.44 -4.34
CA GLN A 83 -11.50 9.98 -3.81
C GLN A 83 -11.40 8.58 -3.18
N TYR A 84 -10.69 7.66 -3.82
CA TYR A 84 -10.53 6.30 -3.30
C TYR A 84 -9.75 6.27 -1.98
N VAL A 85 -8.73 7.10 -1.83
CA VAL A 85 -7.98 7.23 -0.56
C VAL A 85 -8.87 7.80 0.55
N ASP A 86 -9.70 8.80 0.25
CA ASP A 86 -10.67 9.35 1.20
C ASP A 86 -11.67 8.26 1.64
N GLU A 87 -12.22 7.49 0.71
CA GLU A 87 -13.14 6.39 1.00
C GLU A 87 -12.52 5.29 1.88
N LEU A 88 -11.24 5.00 1.70
CA LEU A 88 -10.51 4.04 2.54
C LEU A 88 -10.30 4.61 3.95
N ASN A 89 -9.89 5.88 4.06
CA ASN A 89 -9.69 6.56 5.34
C ASN A 89 -10.98 6.66 6.17
N ASP A 90 -12.13 6.90 5.52
CA ASP A 90 -13.44 6.90 6.18
C ASP A 90 -13.79 5.56 6.82
N ARG A 91 -13.20 4.46 6.34
CA ARG A 91 -13.40 3.11 6.84
C ARG A 91 -12.28 2.66 7.77
N SER A 92 -11.41 3.57 8.22
CA SER A 92 -10.25 3.25 9.04
C SER A 92 -10.64 2.39 10.25
N PRO A 93 -9.93 1.27 10.51
CA PRO A 93 -10.21 0.42 11.67
C PRO A 93 -9.74 1.06 12.98
N PHE A 94 -8.97 2.14 12.92
CA PHE A 94 -8.47 2.83 14.10
C PHE A 94 -9.47 3.86 14.61
N ARG A 95 -9.62 3.93 15.94
CA ARG A 95 -10.41 4.99 16.57
C ARG A 95 -9.80 6.35 16.20
N ARG A 96 -10.62 7.27 15.71
CA ARG A 96 -10.22 8.68 15.56
C ARG A 96 -9.83 9.20 16.94
N SER A 97 -8.58 9.60 17.12
CA SER A 97 -8.18 10.34 18.32
C SER A 97 -8.97 11.63 18.38
N GLU A 98 -9.71 11.86 19.46
CA GLU A 98 -10.19 13.19 19.79
C GLU A 98 -8.95 14.02 20.12
N GLU A 99 -8.74 15.11 19.38
CA GLU A 99 -7.76 16.15 19.71
C GLU A 99 -8.39 17.19 20.65
#